data_AF-A0A914RUX7-F1
#
_entry.id   AF-A0A914RUX7-F1
#
_cell.length_a   1.000
_cell.length_b   1.000
_cell.length_c   1.000
_cell.angle_alpha   90.00
_cell.angle_beta   90.00
_cell.angle_gamma   90.00
#
_symmetry.space_group_name_H-M   'P 1'
#
loop_
_entity.id
_entity.type
_entity.pdbx_description
1 polymer ?
#
loop_
_entity_poly.entity_id
_entity_poly.type
_entity_poly.pdbx_seq_one_letter_code
_entity_poly.pdbx_strand_id
1 'polypeptide(L)'
;MEKEGVPKGASIGKNFILRSIGQYVEDVKPVLLKTDRNDLMFYIEDEETANAIKAISRRIRDPVSNSPITFLVTRASAGIATVSPGERQLIEEALRKRYNPESHALDLMFRTRALHLALTRNNIMMTVVNVIDKYYGDVTALSVKGNRLRFLDFFACLLYRLKNVRMLDLSSNQIEKMSELEKLKGWPVETFFFEDNPICGNHRHFLYFCFFFMSALDPHYIVMAAPFLVINDAFNVKRAFHNCSDIFS
;
A
#
# COMPACT_ATOMS: atom_id res chain seq x y z
N MET A 1 -8.98 7.08 16.95
CA MET A 1 -9.25 6.07 15.92
C MET A 1 -10.47 5.28 16.36
N GLU A 2 -11.37 5.10 15.41
CA GLU A 2 -12.56 4.28 15.55
C GLU A 2 -12.30 2.96 14.84
N LYS A 3 -12.60 1.83 15.50
CA LYS A 3 -12.47 0.51 14.91
C LYS A 3 -13.78 0.14 14.24
N GLU A 4 -13.71 -0.08 12.93
CA GLU A 4 -14.79 -0.55 12.10
C GLU A 4 -14.72 -2.08 11.99
N GLY A 5 -15.87 -2.73 12.18
CA GLY A 5 -16.04 -4.16 12.00
C GLY A 5 -17.20 -4.49 11.08
N VAL A 6 -16.95 -5.40 10.14
CA VAL A 6 -17.96 -5.93 9.23
C VAL A 6 -18.06 -7.44 9.44
N PRO A 7 -19.10 -7.91 10.14
CA PRO A 7 -19.33 -9.33 10.34
C PRO A 7 -19.42 -10.08 9.00
N LYS A 8 -18.76 -11.23 8.88
CA LYS A 8 -18.67 -12.01 7.64
C LYS A 8 -18.05 -11.24 6.46
N GLY A 9 -17.35 -10.14 6.74
CA GLY A 9 -16.79 -9.26 5.72
C GLY A 9 -15.76 -9.94 4.81
N ALA A 10 -15.09 -11.00 5.26
CA ALA A 10 -14.16 -11.74 4.40
C ALA A 10 -14.89 -12.46 3.26
N SER A 11 -16.00 -13.14 3.56
CA SER A 11 -16.83 -13.82 2.55
C SER A 11 -17.49 -12.86 1.55
N ILE A 12 -17.82 -11.64 1.99
CA ILE A 12 -18.37 -10.60 1.11
C ILE A 12 -17.28 -10.02 0.20
N GLY A 13 -16.07 -9.88 0.73
CA GLY A 13 -14.90 -9.39 0.01
C GLY A 13 -14.59 -7.93 0.30
N LYS A 14 -13.34 -7.69 0.73
CA LYS A 14 -12.83 -6.35 1.12
C LYS A 14 -13.07 -5.26 0.08
N ASN A 15 -12.85 -5.59 -1.21
CA ASN A 15 -12.95 -4.62 -2.30
C ASN A 15 -14.40 -4.21 -2.56
N PHE A 16 -15.36 -5.14 -2.42
CA PHE A 16 -16.77 -4.80 -2.54
C PHE A 16 -17.18 -3.87 -1.42
N ILE A 17 -16.88 -4.23 -0.17
CA ILE A 17 -17.23 -3.44 1.02
C ILE A 17 -16.68 -2.01 0.91
N LEU A 18 -15.37 -1.86 0.65
CA LEU A 18 -14.75 -0.53 0.58
C LEU A 18 -15.32 0.31 -0.58
N ARG A 19 -15.57 -0.29 -1.75
CA ARG A 19 -16.22 0.42 -2.86
C ARG A 19 -17.64 0.85 -2.52
N SER A 20 -18.41 -0.01 -1.86
CA SER A 20 -19.77 0.31 -1.46
C SER A 20 -19.80 1.42 -0.40
N ILE A 21 -18.87 1.44 0.55
CA ILE A 21 -18.73 2.56 1.48
C ILE A 21 -18.42 3.85 0.70
N GLY A 22 -17.47 3.80 -0.24
CA GLY A 22 -17.06 4.94 -1.06
C GLY A 22 -18.15 5.55 -1.94
N GLN A 23 -19.29 4.88 -2.13
CA GLN A 23 -20.46 5.43 -2.82
C GLN A 23 -21.29 6.39 -1.95
N TYR A 24 -21.09 6.35 -0.63
CA TYR A 24 -21.84 7.15 0.33
C TYR A 24 -20.95 8.04 1.21
N VAL A 25 -19.70 7.64 1.42
CA VAL A 25 -18.74 8.35 2.27
C VAL A 25 -17.51 8.64 1.44
N GLU A 26 -17.19 9.92 1.30
CA GLU A 26 -16.02 10.37 0.54
C GLU A 26 -14.72 10.17 1.35
N ASP A 27 -13.59 10.10 0.62
CA ASP A 27 -12.22 10.06 1.17
C ASP A 27 -11.95 9.02 2.28
N VAL A 28 -12.57 7.84 2.19
CA VAL A 28 -12.40 6.77 3.18
C VAL A 28 -10.98 6.19 3.10
N LYS A 29 -10.20 6.43 4.17
CA LYS A 29 -8.80 5.99 4.32
C LYS A 29 -8.67 4.93 5.40
N PRO A 30 -9.00 3.65 5.14
CA PRO A 30 -8.88 2.59 6.13
C PRO A 30 -7.41 2.39 6.54
N VAL A 31 -7.22 2.15 7.84
CA VAL A 31 -5.93 1.86 8.46
C VAL A 31 -5.95 0.43 9.00
N LEU A 32 -4.89 -0.34 8.75
CA LEU A 32 -4.76 -1.74 9.18
C LEU A 32 -5.94 -2.64 8.79
N LEU A 33 -6.36 -2.55 7.53
CA LEU A 33 -7.39 -3.42 6.96
C LEU A 33 -6.95 -4.88 7.01
N LYS A 34 -7.67 -5.69 7.76
CA LYS A 34 -7.39 -7.12 7.93
C LYS A 34 -8.66 -7.93 8.11
N THR A 35 -8.52 -9.23 7.91
CA THR A 35 -9.56 -10.20 8.21
C THR A 35 -9.21 -10.97 9.47
N ASP A 36 -10.16 -11.14 10.37
CA ASP A 36 -10.05 -12.02 11.54
C ASP A 36 -11.34 -12.83 11.70
N ARG A 37 -11.25 -14.17 11.78
CA ARG A 37 -12.39 -15.09 11.95
C ARG A 37 -13.61 -14.79 11.04
N ASN A 38 -13.35 -14.53 9.76
CA ASN A 38 -14.32 -14.14 8.71
C ASN A 38 -14.85 -12.69 8.80
N ASP A 39 -14.50 -11.94 9.83
CA ASP A 39 -14.87 -10.53 9.95
C ASP A 39 -13.80 -9.64 9.32
N LEU A 40 -14.23 -8.60 8.61
CA LEU A 40 -13.33 -7.58 8.10
C LEU A 40 -13.22 -6.47 9.14
N MET A 41 -12.00 -6.12 9.51
CA MET A 41 -11.70 -5.09 10.51
C MET A 41 -10.75 -4.05 9.93
N PHE A 42 -11.01 -2.78 10.22
CA PHE A 42 -10.11 -1.67 9.92
C PHE A 42 -10.32 -0.53 10.91
N TYR A 43 -9.46 0.47 10.84
CA TYR A 43 -9.55 1.67 11.65
C TYR A 43 -9.77 2.90 10.77
N ILE A 44 -10.52 3.85 11.29
CA ILE A 44 -10.69 5.19 10.72
C ILE A 44 -10.10 6.20 11.70
N GLU A 45 -9.37 7.18 11.18
CA GLU A 45 -8.64 8.15 12.01
C GLU A 45 -9.59 9.17 12.66
N ASP A 46 -10.58 9.65 11.92
CA ASP A 46 -11.55 10.66 12.32
C ASP A 46 -12.92 10.09 12.69
N GLU A 47 -13.55 10.71 13.69
CA GLU A 47 -14.84 10.28 14.23
C GLU A 47 -16.00 10.55 13.27
N GLU A 48 -15.88 11.60 12.44
CA GLU A 48 -16.92 12.00 11.49
C GLU A 48 -17.12 10.96 10.39
N THR A 49 -16.04 10.52 9.74
CA THR A 49 -16.06 9.45 8.73
C THR A 49 -16.53 8.14 9.33
N ALA A 50 -16.10 7.78 10.55
CA ALA A 50 -16.57 6.59 11.24
C ALA A 50 -18.10 6.63 11.49
N ASN A 51 -18.62 7.76 11.95
CA ASN A 51 -20.06 7.96 12.13
C ASN A 51 -20.82 7.95 10.81
N ALA A 52 -20.24 8.47 9.72
CA ALA A 52 -20.83 8.39 8.39
C ALA A 52 -20.93 6.93 7.89
N ILE A 53 -19.89 6.12 8.11
CA ILE A 53 -19.89 4.68 7.81
C ILE A 53 -20.96 3.96 8.65
N LYS A 54 -21.08 4.30 9.93
CA LYS A 54 -22.14 3.76 10.81
C LYS A 54 -23.54 4.11 10.31
N ALA A 55 -23.74 5.34 9.83
CA ALA A 55 -25.04 5.83 9.35
C ALA A 55 -25.54 5.08 8.11
N ILE A 56 -24.63 4.47 7.33
CA ILE A 56 -24.99 3.63 6.17
C ILE A 56 -25.14 2.14 6.50
N SER A 57 -25.01 1.77 7.78
CA SER A 57 -25.22 0.40 8.23
C SER A 57 -26.59 -0.13 7.82
N ARG A 58 -26.60 -1.36 7.28
CA ARG A 58 -27.75 -2.06 6.70
C ARG A 58 -28.35 -1.46 5.43
N ARG A 59 -27.80 -0.36 4.89
CA ARG A 59 -28.22 0.20 3.58
C ARG A 59 -27.65 -0.59 2.41
N ILE A 60 -26.42 -1.08 2.54
CA ILE A 60 -25.75 -1.92 1.55
C ILE A 60 -26.15 -3.39 1.78
N ARG A 61 -26.35 -4.15 0.70
CA ARG A 61 -26.66 -5.58 0.75
C ARG A 61 -25.51 -6.40 0.19
N ASP A 62 -25.28 -7.57 0.80
CA ASP A 62 -24.39 -8.59 0.26
C ASP A 62 -24.94 -9.07 -1.09
N PRO A 63 -24.18 -8.98 -2.20
CA PRO A 63 -24.64 -9.36 -3.52
C PRO A 63 -24.98 -10.85 -3.64
N VAL A 64 -24.42 -11.70 -2.77
CA VAL A 64 -24.64 -13.16 -2.81
C VAL A 64 -25.82 -13.56 -1.94
N SER A 65 -25.79 -13.21 -0.65
CA SER A 65 -26.84 -13.63 0.29
C SER A 65 -28.05 -12.68 0.36
N ASN A 66 -27.98 -11.51 -0.27
CA ASN A 66 -28.96 -10.42 -0.17
C ASN A 66 -29.19 -9.90 1.26
N SER A 67 -28.35 -10.29 2.22
CA SER A 67 -28.42 -9.87 3.62
C SER A 67 -27.89 -8.45 3.79
N PRO A 68 -28.44 -7.63 4.70
CA PRO A 68 -27.93 -6.30 4.97
C PRO A 68 -26.53 -6.38 5.61
N ILE A 69 -25.59 -5.60 5.08
CA ILE A 69 -24.24 -5.47 5.64
C ILE A 69 -24.29 -4.55 6.85
N THR A 70 -23.73 -4.99 7.98
CA THR A 70 -23.70 -4.20 9.22
C THR A 70 -22.29 -3.68 9.46
N PHE A 71 -22.17 -2.37 9.69
CA PHE A 71 -20.94 -1.74 10.17
C PHE A 71 -21.04 -1.54 11.69
N LEU A 72 -20.05 -2.07 12.41
CA LEU A 72 -19.93 -1.96 13.87
C LEU A 72 -18.78 -1.02 14.20
N VAL A 73 -19.08 0.07 14.91
CA VAL A 73 -18.08 1.04 15.36
C VAL A 73 -17.77 0.81 16.83
N THR A 74 -16.49 0.73 17.18
CA THR A 74 -16.04 0.70 18.57
C THR A 74 -14.82 1.60 18.73
N ARG A 75 -14.86 2.49 19.71
CA ARG A 75 -13.70 3.31 20.06
C ARG A 75 -12.58 2.39 20.56
N ALA A 76 -11.47 2.37 19.84
CA ALA A 76 -10.34 1.50 20.19
C ALA A 76 -9.01 2.13 19.77
N SER A 77 -7.99 1.91 20.58
CA SER A 77 -6.61 2.23 20.17
C SER A 77 -6.16 1.23 19.10
N ALA A 78 -5.59 1.72 18.01
CA ALA A 78 -4.90 0.88 17.03
C ALA A 78 -3.53 0.36 17.54
N GLY A 79 -3.14 0.70 18.78
CA GLY A 79 -1.86 0.31 19.36
C GLY A 79 -0.65 1.02 18.72
N ILE A 80 -0.88 2.14 18.02
CA ILE A 80 0.17 2.92 17.36
C ILE A 80 0.65 3.97 18.34
N ALA A 81 1.88 3.82 18.82
CA ALA A 81 2.50 4.84 19.69
C ALA A 81 2.62 6.18 18.95
N THR A 82 2.48 7.30 19.65
CA THR A 82 2.77 8.61 19.09
C THR A 82 4.27 8.80 18.92
N VAL A 83 4.64 9.49 17.85
CA VAL A 83 6.02 9.90 17.57
C VAL A 83 6.24 11.29 18.16
N SER A 84 7.44 11.58 18.68
CA SER A 84 7.72 12.89 19.25
C SER A 84 7.67 13.99 18.18
N PRO A 85 7.36 15.25 18.53
CA PRO A 85 7.36 16.36 17.58
C PRO A 85 8.71 16.52 16.84
N GLY A 86 9.83 16.30 17.54
CA GLY A 86 11.17 16.36 16.95
C GLY A 86 11.42 15.25 15.93
N GLU A 87 11.06 14.00 16.24
CA GLU A 87 11.13 12.90 15.27
C GLU A 87 10.23 13.17 14.05
N ARG A 88 9.03 13.71 14.27
CA ARG A 88 8.13 14.09 13.17
C ARG A 88 8.76 15.15 12.26
N GLN A 89 9.37 16.19 12.82
CA GLN A 89 10.07 17.21 12.03
C GLN A 89 11.21 16.63 11.19
N LEU A 90 11.99 15.69 11.76
CA LEU A 90 13.03 14.99 11.02
C LEU A 90 12.47 14.16 9.86
N ILE A 91 11.32 13.52 10.05
CA ILE A 91 10.61 12.79 8.99
C ILE A 91 10.15 13.77 7.90
N GLU A 92 9.50 14.88 8.27
CA GLU A 92 9.04 15.90 7.33
C GLU A 92 10.20 16.49 6.51
N GLU A 93 11.31 16.84 7.16
CA GLU A 93 12.51 17.35 6.47
C GLU A 93 13.11 16.30 5.53
N ALA A 94 13.16 15.04 5.97
CA ALA A 94 13.69 13.95 5.19
C ALA A 94 12.86 13.66 3.94
N LEU A 95 11.53 13.70 4.05
CA LEU A 95 10.62 13.56 2.91
C LEU A 95 10.74 14.73 1.95
N ARG A 96 10.77 15.95 2.47
CA ARG A 96 10.96 17.17 1.66
C ARG A 96 12.23 17.12 0.81
N LYS A 97 13.34 16.65 1.36
CA LYS A 97 14.62 16.54 0.64
C LYS A 97 14.64 15.46 -0.45
N ARG A 98 13.72 14.50 -0.39
CA ARG A 98 13.68 13.34 -1.30
C ARG A 98 12.48 13.34 -2.25
N TYR A 99 11.60 14.32 -2.12
CA TYR A 99 10.55 14.57 -3.09
C TYR A 99 11.12 15.38 -4.25
N ASN A 100 10.93 14.88 -5.46
CA ASN A 100 11.19 15.62 -6.70
C ASN A 100 9.85 16.13 -7.25
N PRO A 101 9.60 17.45 -7.24
CA PRO A 101 8.35 18.02 -7.73
C PRO A 101 8.20 17.98 -9.25
N GLU A 102 9.28 17.86 -10.02
CA GLU A 102 9.21 17.82 -11.49
C GLU A 102 8.74 16.45 -11.99
N SER A 103 9.22 15.38 -11.35
CA SER A 103 8.84 13.99 -11.68
C SER A 103 7.73 13.43 -10.79
N HIS A 104 7.28 14.18 -9.78
CA HIS A 104 6.39 13.70 -8.72
C HIS A 104 6.88 12.39 -8.09
N ALA A 105 8.20 12.26 -7.93
CA ALA A 105 8.85 11.08 -7.41
C ALA A 105 9.25 11.27 -5.94
N LEU A 106 8.95 10.29 -5.10
CA LEU A 106 9.34 10.26 -3.71
C LEU A 106 10.23 9.05 -3.44
N ASP A 107 11.50 9.32 -3.15
CA ASP A 107 12.45 8.28 -2.76
C ASP A 107 12.52 8.16 -1.23
N LEU A 108 12.19 6.99 -0.68
CA LEU A 108 12.31 6.65 0.75
C LEU A 108 13.45 5.67 1.00
N MET A 109 14.39 5.52 0.06
CA MET A 109 15.68 4.91 0.32
C MET A 109 16.46 5.78 1.30
N PHE A 110 16.25 5.52 2.58
CA PHE A 110 17.18 5.99 3.59
C PHE A 110 18.54 5.37 3.29
N ARG A 111 19.66 6.06 3.54
CA ARG A 111 21.02 5.45 3.40
C ARG A 111 21.69 5.27 4.75
N THR A 112 21.13 5.89 5.78
CA THR A 112 21.63 5.83 7.15
C THR A 112 20.90 4.72 7.90
N ARG A 113 21.67 3.83 8.57
CA ARG A 113 21.11 2.69 9.32
C ARG A 113 20.03 3.09 10.33
N ALA A 114 20.14 4.27 10.93
CA ALA A 114 19.18 4.79 11.89
C ALA A 114 17.79 5.03 11.27
N LEU A 115 17.72 5.63 10.07
CA LEU A 115 16.44 5.92 9.41
C LEU A 115 15.83 4.69 8.74
N HIS A 116 16.64 3.78 8.22
CA HIS A 116 16.17 2.48 7.73
C HIS A 116 15.43 1.68 8.81
N LEU A 117 16.03 1.57 9.99
CA LEU A 117 15.42 0.86 11.12
C LEU A 117 14.15 1.58 11.59
N ALA A 118 14.08 2.90 11.41
CA ALA A 118 12.91 3.68 11.78
C ALA A 118 11.67 3.30 10.95
N LEU A 119 11.77 3.12 9.63
CA LEU A 119 10.61 2.74 8.81
C LEU A 119 10.00 1.38 9.16
N THR A 120 10.77 0.45 9.74
CA THR A 120 10.20 -0.83 10.20
C THR A 120 9.34 -0.70 11.46
N ARG A 121 9.39 0.46 12.15
CA ARG A 121 8.55 0.74 13.32
C ARG A 121 7.19 1.26 12.87
N ASN A 122 6.13 0.58 13.31
CA ASN A 122 4.73 0.90 12.97
C ASN A 122 4.37 2.38 13.16
N ASN A 123 4.77 2.99 14.27
CA ASN A 123 4.49 4.39 14.56
C ASN A 123 5.20 5.37 13.62
N ILE A 124 6.44 5.07 13.25
CA ILE A 124 7.20 5.87 12.29
C ILE A 124 6.61 5.73 10.89
N MET A 125 6.34 4.50 10.43
CA MET A 125 5.70 4.27 9.13
C MET A 125 4.35 4.99 9.05
N MET A 126 3.50 4.90 10.08
CA MET A 126 2.23 5.63 10.10
C MET A 126 2.42 7.15 10.07
N THR A 127 3.45 7.66 10.75
CA THR A 127 3.78 9.09 10.67
C THR A 127 4.19 9.49 9.26
N VAL A 128 5.00 8.68 8.58
CA VAL A 128 5.37 8.87 7.17
C VAL A 128 4.14 8.86 6.26
N VAL A 129 3.24 7.90 6.44
CA VAL A 129 1.96 7.81 5.72
C VAL A 129 1.16 9.11 5.87
N ASN A 130 1.06 9.64 7.09
CA ASN A 130 0.29 10.85 7.37
C ASN A 130 0.95 12.13 6.83
N VAL A 131 2.29 12.19 6.80
CA VAL A 131 3.01 13.30 6.17
C VAL A 131 2.84 13.26 4.65
N ILE A 132 2.89 12.07 4.04
CA ILE A 132 2.66 11.86 2.61
C ILE A 132 1.24 12.25 2.21
N ASP A 133 0.23 11.79 2.95
CA ASP A 133 -1.17 12.15 2.70
C ASP A 133 -1.38 13.68 2.72
N LYS A 134 -0.69 14.36 3.63
CA LYS A 134 -0.85 15.81 3.82
C LYS A 134 -0.15 16.65 2.74
N TYR A 135 1.02 16.24 2.28
CA TYR A 135 1.89 17.11 1.47
C TYR A 135 2.27 16.56 0.09
N TYR A 136 2.12 15.25 -0.13
CA TYR A 136 2.68 14.55 -1.29
C TYR A 136 1.63 13.62 -1.92
N GLY A 137 0.36 14.05 -1.96
CA GLY A 137 -0.75 13.27 -2.52
C GLY A 137 -0.71 13.09 -4.05
N ASP A 138 0.12 13.87 -4.73
CA ASP A 138 0.37 13.88 -6.17
C ASP A 138 1.49 12.93 -6.62
N VAL A 139 2.15 12.23 -5.69
CA VAL A 139 3.22 11.27 -6.00
C VAL A 139 2.77 10.23 -7.01
N THR A 140 3.56 10.07 -8.08
CA THR A 140 3.35 9.07 -9.14
C THR A 140 4.43 7.97 -9.15
N ALA A 141 5.58 8.24 -8.56
CA ALA A 141 6.67 7.26 -8.39
C ALA A 141 7.11 7.20 -6.93
N LEU A 142 7.08 6.02 -6.32
CA LEU A 142 7.41 5.80 -4.91
C LEU A 142 8.46 4.69 -4.78
N SER A 143 9.60 4.99 -4.15
CA SER A 143 10.57 3.96 -3.75
C SER A 143 10.63 3.83 -2.23
N VAL A 144 10.61 2.60 -1.73
CA VAL A 144 10.97 2.25 -0.34
C VAL A 144 12.04 1.16 -0.33
N LYS A 145 12.91 1.19 -1.34
CA LYS A 145 14.02 0.25 -1.51
C LYS A 145 14.90 0.18 -0.26
N GLY A 146 15.33 -1.03 0.10
CA GLY A 146 16.39 -1.21 1.10
C GLY A 146 15.97 -0.94 2.55
N ASN A 147 14.67 -0.87 2.87
CA ASN A 147 14.18 -0.53 4.20
C ASN A 147 13.91 -1.72 5.13
N ARG A 148 14.26 -2.94 4.69
CA ARG A 148 14.08 -4.19 5.46
C ARG A 148 12.63 -4.43 5.87
N LEU A 149 11.67 -3.94 5.09
CA LEU A 149 10.25 -4.16 5.33
C LEU A 149 9.96 -5.66 5.22
N ARG A 150 9.32 -6.21 6.24
CA ARG A 150 8.83 -7.60 6.27
C ARG A 150 7.32 -7.66 6.14
N PHE A 151 6.65 -6.69 6.78
CA PHE A 151 5.21 -6.58 6.86
C PHE A 151 4.77 -5.27 6.23
N LEU A 152 3.74 -5.32 5.40
CA LEU A 152 3.24 -4.18 4.62
C LEU A 152 1.96 -3.58 5.19
N ASP A 153 1.50 -3.97 6.38
CA ASP A 153 0.22 -3.52 6.97
C ASP A 153 0.09 -1.99 7.05
N PHE A 154 1.14 -1.32 7.51
CA PHE A 154 1.17 0.15 7.60
C PHE A 154 1.51 0.79 6.26
N PHE A 155 2.41 0.19 5.49
CA PHE A 155 2.77 0.70 4.16
C PHE A 155 1.57 0.69 3.19
N ALA A 156 0.75 -0.37 3.24
CA ALA A 156 -0.47 -0.52 2.44
C ALA A 156 -1.52 0.56 2.74
N CYS A 157 -1.39 1.32 3.82
CA CYS A 157 -2.25 2.49 4.06
C CYS A 157 -2.06 3.57 2.98
N LEU A 158 -0.90 3.62 2.31
CA LEU A 158 -0.65 4.53 1.18
C LEU A 158 -1.52 4.23 -0.03
N LEU A 159 -1.96 2.98 -0.22
CA LEU A 159 -2.91 2.61 -1.28
C LEU A 159 -4.18 3.49 -1.25
N TYR A 160 -4.59 3.88 -0.05
CA TYR A 160 -5.79 4.67 0.14
C TYR A 160 -5.56 6.18 0.01
N ARG A 161 -4.31 6.63 -0.06
CA ARG A 161 -3.88 8.04 -0.02
C ARG A 161 -3.22 8.49 -1.33
N LEU A 162 -2.46 7.61 -1.97
CA LEU A 162 -1.75 7.86 -3.22
C LEU A 162 -2.41 7.11 -4.37
N LYS A 163 -3.39 7.75 -5.01
CA LYS A 163 -4.20 7.13 -6.07
C LYS A 163 -3.51 7.04 -7.43
N ASN A 164 -2.41 7.78 -7.62
CA ASN A 164 -1.76 7.97 -8.93
C ASN A 164 -0.38 7.32 -9.03
N VAL A 165 0.01 6.46 -8.09
CA VAL A 165 1.33 5.78 -8.14
C VAL A 165 1.34 4.76 -9.27
N ARG A 166 2.13 5.07 -10.29
CA ARG A 166 2.39 4.21 -11.45
C ARG A 166 3.70 3.46 -11.33
N MET A 167 4.67 3.99 -10.59
CA MET A 167 5.95 3.34 -10.36
C MET A 167 6.13 3.05 -8.86
N LEU A 168 6.37 1.80 -8.50
CA LEU A 168 6.61 1.38 -7.13
C LEU A 168 7.87 0.52 -7.03
N ASP A 169 8.80 0.93 -6.18
CA ASP A 169 10.02 0.17 -5.89
C ASP A 169 10.02 -0.34 -4.44
N LEU A 170 9.86 -1.66 -4.31
CA LEU A 170 9.93 -2.44 -3.07
C LEU A 170 11.19 -3.33 -3.02
N SER A 171 12.18 -3.10 -3.89
CA SER A 171 13.38 -3.95 -3.97
C SER A 171 14.23 -3.92 -2.70
N SER A 172 15.04 -4.97 -2.50
CA SER A 172 15.98 -5.10 -1.38
C SER A 172 15.33 -4.96 0.01
N ASN A 173 14.09 -5.43 0.16
CA ASN A 173 13.39 -5.53 1.45
C ASN A 173 13.50 -6.96 2.01
N GLN A 174 12.70 -7.30 3.02
CA GLN A 174 12.72 -8.62 3.69
C GLN A 174 11.34 -9.29 3.61
N ILE A 175 10.66 -9.15 2.47
CA ILE A 175 9.33 -9.71 2.27
C ILE A 175 9.45 -11.20 1.93
N GLU A 176 8.83 -12.05 2.75
CA GLU A 176 8.91 -13.52 2.65
C GLU A 176 7.60 -14.17 2.17
N LYS A 177 6.47 -13.46 2.27
CA LYS A 177 5.12 -14.04 2.05
C LYS A 177 4.34 -13.28 0.98
N MET A 178 3.68 -14.02 0.08
CA MET A 178 2.79 -13.44 -0.95
C MET A 178 1.62 -12.67 -0.34
N SER A 179 1.14 -13.08 0.84
CA SER A 179 0.07 -12.39 1.57
C SER A 179 0.37 -10.93 1.88
N GLU A 180 1.66 -10.53 1.91
CA GLU A 180 2.03 -9.13 2.08
C GLU A 180 1.76 -8.31 0.81
N LEU A 181 2.02 -8.88 -0.37
CA LEU A 181 1.72 -8.24 -1.65
C LEU A 181 0.21 -8.13 -1.91
N GLU A 182 -0.58 -9.10 -1.43
CA GLU A 182 -2.05 -9.06 -1.51
C GLU A 182 -2.67 -7.83 -0.81
N LYS A 183 -1.94 -7.21 0.12
CA LYS A 183 -2.34 -5.96 0.79
C LYS A 183 -2.27 -4.75 -0.14
N LEU A 184 -1.42 -4.82 -1.18
CA LEU A 184 -1.25 -3.76 -2.19
C LEU A 184 -2.14 -3.95 -3.42
N LYS A 185 -2.93 -5.02 -3.48
CA LYS A 185 -3.85 -5.29 -4.59
C LYS A 185 -4.82 -4.13 -4.78
N GLY A 186 -4.88 -3.62 -6.01
CA GLY A 186 -5.74 -2.49 -6.40
C GLY A 186 -5.02 -1.15 -6.56
N TRP A 187 -3.69 -1.10 -6.38
CA TRP A 187 -2.90 0.07 -6.73
C TRP A 187 -2.75 0.14 -8.26
N PRO A 188 -2.95 1.28 -8.94
CA PRO A 188 -2.65 1.40 -10.38
C PRO A 188 -1.14 1.44 -10.73
N VAL A 189 -0.36 0.49 -10.20
CA VAL A 189 1.07 0.40 -10.50
C VAL A 189 1.27 -0.24 -11.87
N GLU A 190 2.04 0.44 -12.72
CA GLU A 190 2.48 -0.02 -14.04
C GLU A 190 3.91 -0.59 -13.92
N THR A 191 4.83 0.16 -13.34
CA THR A 191 6.23 -0.28 -13.16
C THR A 191 6.49 -0.72 -11.73
N PHE A 192 6.95 -1.95 -11.52
CA PHE A 192 7.19 -2.51 -10.20
C PHE A 192 8.57 -3.16 -10.05
N PHE A 193 9.35 -2.69 -9.09
CA PHE A 193 10.65 -3.25 -8.73
C PHE A 193 10.54 -4.05 -7.43
N PHE A 194 10.97 -5.31 -7.44
CA PHE A 194 10.79 -6.23 -6.30
C PHE A 194 11.93 -7.22 -6.06
N GLU A 195 12.99 -7.11 -6.82
CA GLU A 195 14.17 -7.95 -6.68
C GLU A 195 14.83 -7.80 -5.29
N ASP A 196 15.67 -8.77 -4.94
CA ASP A 196 16.34 -8.89 -3.63
C ASP A 196 15.41 -8.99 -2.41
N ASN A 197 14.19 -9.50 -2.59
CA ASN A 197 13.33 -9.94 -1.48
C ASN A 197 13.46 -11.46 -1.26
N PRO A 198 13.46 -11.97 -0.02
CA PRO A 198 13.56 -13.41 0.28
C PRO A 198 12.58 -14.30 -0.48
N ILE A 199 11.36 -13.81 -0.73
CA ILE A 199 10.34 -14.53 -1.48
C ILE A 199 10.75 -14.86 -2.92
N CYS A 200 11.64 -14.05 -3.53
CA CYS A 200 12.14 -14.26 -4.88
C CYS A 200 13.08 -15.47 -5.00
N GLY A 201 13.64 -15.95 -3.88
CA GLY A 201 14.46 -17.16 -3.85
C GLY A 201 13.67 -18.46 -4.02
N ASN A 202 12.33 -18.41 -4.01
CA ASN A 202 11.47 -19.58 -4.18
C ASN A 202 10.79 -19.57 -5.57
N HIS A 203 11.22 -20.49 -6.45
CA HIS A 203 10.70 -20.62 -7.83
C HIS A 203 9.17 -20.78 -7.93
N ARG A 204 8.50 -21.39 -6.92
CA ARG A 204 7.03 -21.50 -6.94
C ARG A 204 6.37 -20.16 -6.68
N HIS A 205 6.92 -19.35 -5.77
CA HIS A 205 6.39 -18.02 -5.49
C HIS A 205 6.61 -17.05 -6.66
N PHE A 206 7.66 -17.25 -7.47
CA PHE A 206 7.88 -16.46 -8.68
C PHE A 206 6.73 -16.59 -9.72
N LEU A 207 6.22 -17.80 -9.95
CA LEU A 207 5.07 -17.99 -10.85
C LEU A 207 3.80 -17.35 -10.29
N TYR A 208 3.52 -17.53 -8.99
CA TYR A 208 2.40 -16.86 -8.32
C TYR A 208 2.55 -15.33 -8.32
N PHE A 209 3.77 -14.82 -8.26
CA PHE A 209 4.07 -13.40 -8.36
C PHE A 209 3.72 -12.88 -9.76
N CYS A 210 4.16 -13.54 -10.83
CA CYS A 210 3.75 -13.20 -12.19
C CYS A 210 2.22 -13.22 -12.35
N PHE A 211 1.54 -14.27 -11.87
CA PHE A 211 0.07 -14.35 -11.91
C PHE A 211 -0.64 -13.27 -11.07
N PHE A 212 -0.11 -12.96 -9.89
CA PHE A 212 -0.63 -11.90 -9.03
C PHE A 212 -0.52 -10.55 -9.75
N PHE A 213 0.65 -10.24 -10.31
CA PHE A 213 0.88 -8.99 -11.05
C PHE A 213 -0.03 -8.88 -12.27
N MET A 214 -0.10 -9.92 -13.11
CA MET A 214 -0.96 -9.95 -14.29
C MET A 214 -2.47 -9.89 -14.00
N SER A 215 -2.90 -10.15 -12.76
CA SER A 215 -4.32 -10.15 -12.36
C SER A 215 -4.71 -9.04 -11.38
N ALA A 216 -3.76 -8.28 -10.85
CA ALA A 216 -3.98 -7.33 -9.76
C ALA A 216 -3.51 -5.90 -10.06
N LEU A 217 -2.62 -5.72 -11.04
CA LEU A 217 -2.01 -4.47 -11.47
C LEU A 217 -2.12 -4.44 -13.01
N ASP A 218 -2.37 -3.28 -13.61
CA ASP A 218 -2.86 -3.18 -15.00
C ASP A 218 -2.01 -4.00 -16.01
N PRO A 219 -2.60 -4.93 -16.78
CA PRO A 219 -1.85 -5.88 -17.62
C PRO A 219 -1.08 -5.26 -18.80
N HIS A 220 -1.19 -3.96 -19.05
CA HIS A 220 -0.67 -3.35 -20.28
C HIS A 220 0.80 -2.94 -20.26
N TYR A 221 1.45 -2.79 -19.10
CA TYR A 221 2.86 -2.39 -19.04
C TYR A 221 3.51 -2.93 -17.77
N ILE A 222 4.23 -4.05 -17.81
CA ILE A 222 4.95 -4.56 -16.64
C ILE A 222 6.44 -4.76 -16.94
N VAL A 223 7.26 -3.80 -16.54
CA VAL A 223 8.71 -4.00 -16.43
C VAL A 223 9.00 -4.55 -15.03
N MET A 224 9.07 -5.88 -14.90
CA MET A 224 9.69 -6.50 -13.74
C MET A 224 11.21 -6.44 -13.93
N ALA A 225 11.88 -5.58 -13.17
CA ALA A 225 13.29 -5.78 -12.91
C ALA A 225 13.38 -6.92 -11.88
N ALA A 226 13.41 -8.12 -12.42
CA ALA A 226 13.97 -9.30 -11.80
C ALA A 226 14.96 -9.82 -12.85
N PRO A 227 16.02 -10.55 -12.47
CA PRO A 227 16.97 -11.11 -13.45
C PRO A 227 16.34 -12.05 -14.49
N PHE A 228 15.01 -12.25 -14.50
CA PHE A 228 14.34 -13.24 -15.32
C PHE A 228 13.12 -12.80 -16.15
N LEU A 229 12.58 -11.56 -16.11
CA LEU A 229 11.47 -11.26 -17.03
C LEU A 229 11.15 -9.77 -17.24
N VAL A 230 11.50 -9.23 -18.41
CA VAL A 230 10.84 -8.03 -18.97
C VAL A 230 9.64 -8.52 -19.78
N ILE A 231 8.41 -8.29 -19.30
CA ILE A 231 7.20 -8.57 -20.08
C ILE A 231 6.73 -7.26 -20.72
N ASN A 232 7.06 -7.08 -21.99
CA ASN A 232 6.30 -6.22 -22.91
C ASN A 232 6.45 -6.86 -24.29
N ASP A 233 5.52 -7.76 -24.59
CA ASP A 233 5.40 -8.57 -25.82
C ASP A 233 6.70 -9.04 -26.45
N ALA A 234 7.19 -10.17 -25.92
CA ALA A 234 8.06 -11.24 -26.45
C ALA A 234 9.21 -10.99 -27.46
N PHE A 235 9.39 -9.83 -28.11
CA PHE A 235 10.30 -9.73 -29.26
C PHE A 235 11.24 -8.51 -29.32
N ASN A 236 10.96 -7.37 -28.68
CA ASN A 236 11.77 -6.15 -28.87
C ASN A 236 12.58 -5.64 -27.66
N VAL A 237 12.66 -6.41 -26.57
CA VAL A 237 13.40 -6.08 -25.33
C VAL A 237 14.91 -5.90 -25.53
N LYS A 238 15.50 -6.45 -26.61
CA LYS A 238 16.96 -6.51 -26.78
C LYS A 238 17.67 -5.20 -27.16
N ARG A 239 16.96 -4.12 -27.51
CA ARG A 239 17.60 -2.90 -28.06
C ARG A 239 17.55 -1.68 -27.15
N ALA A 240 16.69 -1.63 -26.13
CA ALA A 240 16.45 -0.42 -25.34
C ALA A 240 17.26 -0.31 -24.03
N PHE A 241 17.82 -1.42 -23.52
CA PHE A 241 18.48 -1.45 -22.21
C PHE A 241 19.93 -0.92 -22.18
N HIS A 242 20.44 -0.33 -23.26
CA HIS A 242 21.76 0.33 -23.24
C HIS A 242 21.69 1.81 -22.82
N ASN A 243 20.50 2.40 -22.64
CA ASN A 243 20.34 3.86 -22.45
C ASN A 243 19.57 4.30 -21.17
N CYS A 244 19.31 3.43 -20.19
CA CYS A 244 18.55 3.78 -18.98
C CYS A 244 19.40 3.82 -17.69
N SER A 245 20.67 4.22 -17.78
CA SER A 245 21.49 4.62 -16.63
C SER A 245 21.24 6.07 -16.17
N ASP A 246 20.44 6.84 -16.90
CA ASP A 246 20.45 8.31 -16.80
C ASP A 246 19.20 8.90 -16.14
N ILE A 247 18.34 8.09 -15.51
CA ILE A 247 17.09 8.59 -14.88
C ILE A 247 17.23 8.80 -13.36
N PHE A 248 18.30 8.30 -12.74
CA PHE A 248 18.61 8.52 -11.32
C PHE A 248 20.04 9.02 -11.07
N SER A 249 20.62 9.70 -12.05
CA SER A 249 21.91 10.41 -11.93
C SER A 249 21.70 11.89 -11.65
#